data_AF-E3IWV7-F1
#
_entry.id   AF-E3IWV7-F1
#
_cell.length_a   1.000
_cell.length_b   1.000
_cell.length_c   1.000
_cell.angle_alpha   90.00
_cell.angle_beta   90.00
_cell.angle_gamma   90.00
#
_symmetry.space_group_name_H-M   'P 1'
#
loop_
_entity.id
_entity.type
_entity.pdbx_description
1 polymer ?
#
loop_
_entity_poly.entity_id
_entity_poly.type
_entity_poly.pdbx_seq_one_letter_code
_entity_poly.pdbx_strand_id
1 'polypeptide(L)'
;MTGDGTATAFQARPAPRWDLAALPPGEVVETHSATLTFVDDLVYKVKKPVDLGFLDFSTRAKRLAACEQEVALNRRLAPDVYLAVADLVDDRGRVVDHAVVMRRLPERRRLTSLIQRGQPVGAALRAIARRLAAFHAACATSEQIAAAGSSATLAGLWREGVDQVAQYRDNILDGTVIAEIDRLSARYLAGRAPLLRARMAAGLVRDGHGDLQADDIFCLPDGPRILDCIEFDQRLRVGDVLGDVAFLAMDLERLGARAEADQLLGWYQEFAGETHPPSLAHLYVAYRAFVRTKVTCVRAGQGDPDAADLARRLADLALDHLRRGRVRLALVGGLPGTGKSTLAGRLADTEDGWVLLRSDTVRKELAGLPTDRPASPKLYEGGPFRGLYSPAATEAVYAELLRRAGHALARGDNVLLDASWSDAADRAAAARLAAAAHADLIELRCVTAPEVAAARIARRAAARTDASDATAAIHGALATRADPWPSAAVVHTAAPITEAAAAARRRLH
;
A
#
# COMPACT_ATOMS: atom_id res chain seq x y z
N MET A 1 -10.52 51.11 -23.84
CA MET A 1 -11.17 50.02 -24.58
C MET A 1 -11.25 48.82 -23.65
N THR A 2 -12.34 48.79 -22.89
CA THR A 2 -12.68 47.74 -21.93
C THR A 2 -13.41 46.63 -22.68
N GLY A 3 -12.77 45.46 -22.80
CA GLY A 3 -13.36 44.29 -23.44
C GLY A 3 -14.14 43.46 -22.43
N ASP A 4 -15.45 43.39 -22.63
CA ASP A 4 -16.40 42.55 -21.91
C ASP A 4 -16.04 41.06 -22.08
N GLY A 5 -15.77 40.39 -20.95
CA GLY A 5 -15.68 38.94 -20.87
C GLY A 5 -17.08 38.36 -20.69
N THR A 6 -17.68 37.88 -21.79
CA THR A 6 -18.92 37.10 -21.73
C THR A 6 -18.66 35.76 -21.06
N ALA A 7 -19.07 35.65 -19.80
CA ALA A 7 -19.27 34.38 -19.12
C ALA A 7 -20.35 33.59 -19.87
N THR A 8 -19.99 32.44 -20.44
CA THR A 8 -20.94 31.46 -20.95
C THR A 8 -21.73 30.90 -19.77
N ALA A 9 -22.94 31.43 -19.58
CA ALA A 9 -23.93 30.88 -18.67
C ALA A 9 -24.26 29.44 -19.07
N PHE A 10 -23.96 28.47 -18.19
CA PHE A 10 -24.53 27.13 -18.27
C PHE A 10 -26.05 27.27 -18.15
N GLN A 11 -26.77 27.26 -19.28
CA GLN A 11 -28.23 27.12 -19.25
C GLN A 11 -28.55 25.73 -18.72
N ALA A 12 -29.08 25.66 -17.50
CA ALA A 12 -29.64 24.45 -16.95
C ALA A 12 -30.75 23.96 -17.89
N ARG A 13 -30.49 22.88 -18.64
CA ARG A 13 -31.55 22.19 -19.39
C ARG A 13 -32.54 21.64 -18.36
N PRO A 14 -33.85 21.83 -18.54
CA PRO A 14 -34.83 21.22 -17.66
C PRO A 14 -34.65 19.70 -17.67
N ALA A 15 -34.79 19.07 -16.50
CA ALA A 15 -34.72 17.62 -16.37
C ALA A 15 -35.72 16.97 -17.34
N PRO A 16 -35.33 15.93 -18.10
CA PRO A 16 -36.29 15.16 -18.88
C PRO A 16 -37.38 14.63 -17.95
N ARG A 17 -38.65 14.83 -18.33
CA ARG A 17 -39.82 14.38 -17.57
C ARG A 17 -40.22 12.99 -18.02
N TRP A 18 -40.35 12.07 -17.08
CA TRP A 18 -40.76 10.69 -17.31
C TRP A 18 -42.03 10.39 -16.52
N ASP A 19 -43.05 9.93 -17.24
CA ASP A 19 -44.27 9.41 -16.63
C ASP A 19 -43.99 8.02 -16.03
N LEU A 20 -44.24 7.87 -14.73
CA LEU A 20 -44.07 6.59 -14.03
C LEU A 20 -44.93 5.48 -14.63
N ALA A 21 -46.11 5.81 -15.18
CA ALA A 21 -47.00 4.86 -15.83
C ALA A 21 -46.48 4.43 -17.22
N ALA A 22 -45.53 5.17 -17.80
CA ALA A 22 -44.98 4.92 -19.14
C ALA A 22 -43.63 4.17 -19.12
N LEU A 23 -43.07 3.85 -17.95
CA LEU A 23 -41.90 2.98 -17.86
C LEU A 23 -42.33 1.55 -18.26
N PRO A 24 -41.81 0.98 -19.37
CA PRO A 24 -42.13 -0.39 -19.75
C PRO A 24 -41.78 -1.36 -18.62
N PRO A 25 -42.54 -2.45 -18.42
CA PRO A 25 -42.18 -3.48 -17.45
C PRO A 25 -40.80 -4.06 -17.81
N GLY A 26 -39.83 -3.83 -16.94
CA GLY A 26 -38.45 -4.24 -17.11
C GLY A 26 -37.98 -5.12 -15.94
N GLU A 27 -36.74 -5.59 -16.03
CA GLU A 27 -36.05 -6.18 -14.88
C GLU A 27 -35.89 -5.10 -13.80
N VAL A 28 -36.23 -5.44 -12.55
CA VAL A 28 -36.11 -4.54 -11.41
C VAL A 28 -35.14 -5.14 -10.41
N VAL A 29 -34.10 -4.38 -10.08
CA VAL A 29 -33.11 -4.76 -9.06
C VAL A 29 -33.22 -3.80 -7.90
N GLU A 30 -33.41 -4.34 -6.71
CA GLU A 30 -33.47 -3.55 -5.48
C GLU A 30 -32.16 -3.60 -4.72
N THR A 31 -31.73 -2.44 -4.26
CA THR A 31 -30.66 -2.28 -3.27
C THR A 31 -31.25 -1.77 -1.96
N HIS A 32 -30.41 -1.63 -0.92
CA HIS A 32 -30.81 -1.07 0.37
C HIS A 32 -31.26 0.40 0.28
N SER A 33 -30.79 1.16 -0.71
CA SER A 33 -31.03 2.61 -0.82
C SER A 33 -31.62 3.08 -2.15
N ALA A 34 -31.78 2.18 -3.13
CA ALA A 34 -32.32 2.51 -4.45
C ALA A 34 -32.99 1.31 -5.14
N THR A 35 -33.86 1.59 -6.10
CA THR A 35 -34.46 0.62 -7.02
C THR A 35 -33.99 0.95 -8.44
N LEU A 36 -33.47 -0.04 -9.16
CA LEU A 36 -33.00 0.09 -10.53
C LEU A 36 -34.00 -0.59 -11.47
N THR A 37 -34.49 0.15 -12.46
CA THR A 37 -35.38 -0.37 -13.50
C THR A 37 -34.67 -0.34 -14.84
N PHE A 38 -34.57 -1.50 -15.51
CA PHE A 38 -33.87 -1.66 -16.78
C PHE A 38 -34.86 -1.60 -17.93
N VAL A 39 -34.69 -0.64 -18.84
CA VAL A 39 -35.57 -0.42 -20.00
C VAL A 39 -34.71 -0.24 -21.23
N ASP A 40 -34.77 -1.20 -22.16
CA ASP A 40 -33.94 -1.22 -23.37
C ASP A 40 -32.45 -0.98 -23.06
N ASP A 41 -31.90 0.12 -23.55
CA ASP A 41 -30.52 0.57 -23.38
C ASP A 41 -30.30 1.49 -22.16
N LEU A 42 -31.33 1.69 -21.33
CA LEU A 42 -31.33 2.61 -20.20
C LEU A 42 -31.58 1.90 -18.86
N VAL A 43 -31.08 2.53 -17.80
CA VAL A 43 -31.32 2.16 -16.41
C VAL A 43 -31.77 3.39 -15.64
N TYR A 44 -32.88 3.27 -14.93
CA TYR A 44 -33.41 4.30 -14.05
C TYR A 44 -33.16 3.89 -12.61
N LYS A 45 -32.31 4.65 -11.91
CA LYS A 45 -32.03 4.43 -10.48
C LYS A 45 -32.81 5.45 -9.65
N VAL A 46 -33.85 4.97 -8.97
CA VAL A 46 -34.68 5.77 -8.07
C VAL A 46 -34.23 5.52 -6.63
N LYS A 47 -33.90 6.58 -5.90
CA LYS A 47 -33.46 6.46 -4.49
C LYS A 47 -34.66 6.19 -3.58
N LYS A 48 -34.53 5.24 -2.66
CA LYS A 48 -35.58 4.89 -1.67
C LYS A 48 -35.66 5.96 -0.59
N PRO A 49 -36.85 6.23 -0.01
CA PRO A 49 -37.03 7.24 1.04
C PRO A 49 -36.55 6.73 2.41
N VAL A 50 -35.25 6.50 2.55
CA VAL A 50 -34.63 5.91 3.76
C VAL A 50 -33.67 6.90 4.43
N ASP A 51 -33.52 6.76 5.75
CA ASP A 51 -32.43 7.33 6.53
C ASP A 51 -31.68 6.19 7.21
N LEU A 52 -30.43 5.96 6.80
CA LEU A 52 -29.56 4.89 7.28
C LEU A 52 -28.50 5.42 8.26
N GLY A 53 -28.62 6.67 8.72
CA GLY A 53 -27.67 7.35 9.62
C GLY A 53 -26.41 7.86 8.93
N PHE A 54 -25.89 7.14 7.94
CA PHE A 54 -24.80 7.60 7.06
C PHE A 54 -25.29 8.14 5.70
N LEU A 55 -26.59 7.99 5.43
CA LEU A 55 -27.25 8.32 4.18
C LEU A 55 -28.67 8.75 4.48
N ASP A 56 -29.07 9.94 4.03
CA ASP A 56 -30.40 10.47 4.28
C ASP A 56 -31.09 10.88 2.97
N PHE A 57 -32.02 10.02 2.54
CA PHE A 57 -32.89 10.19 1.38
C PHE A 57 -34.36 10.37 1.80
N SER A 58 -34.61 10.75 3.06
CA SER A 58 -35.96 10.86 3.64
C SER A 58 -36.89 11.81 2.88
N THR A 59 -36.36 12.88 2.30
CA THR A 59 -37.15 13.87 1.55
C THR A 59 -36.82 13.86 0.06
N ARG A 60 -37.80 14.24 -0.77
CA ARG A 60 -37.61 14.36 -2.23
C ARG A 60 -36.47 15.31 -2.59
N ALA A 61 -36.34 16.43 -1.87
CA ALA A 61 -35.27 17.41 -2.09
C ALA A 61 -33.88 16.80 -1.83
N LYS A 62 -33.74 15.98 -0.79
CA LYS A 62 -32.49 15.24 -0.51
C LYS A 62 -32.18 14.22 -1.61
N ARG A 63 -33.20 13.52 -2.12
CA ARG A 63 -33.03 12.59 -3.24
C ARG A 63 -32.63 13.29 -4.54
N LEU A 64 -33.21 14.44 -4.85
CA LEU A 64 -32.79 15.24 -6.01
C LEU A 64 -31.30 15.61 -5.91
N ALA A 65 -30.89 16.21 -4.79
CA ALA A 65 -29.51 16.60 -4.57
C ALA A 65 -28.55 15.39 -4.67
N ALA A 66 -28.94 14.24 -4.14
CA ALA A 66 -28.16 13.01 -4.24
C ALA A 66 -28.06 12.48 -5.68
N CYS A 67 -29.16 12.52 -6.47
CA CYS A 67 -29.14 12.16 -7.88
C CYS A 67 -28.22 13.08 -8.69
N GLU A 68 -28.28 14.39 -8.45
CA GLU A 68 -27.42 15.37 -9.11
C GLU A 68 -25.95 15.13 -8.76
N GLN A 69 -25.66 14.86 -7.49
CA GLN A 69 -24.31 14.57 -7.01
C GLN A 69 -23.76 13.27 -7.60
N GLU A 70 -24.57 12.21 -7.66
CA GLU A 70 -24.20 10.92 -8.25
C GLU A 70 -23.83 11.08 -9.74
N VAL A 71 -24.66 11.81 -10.50
CA VAL A 71 -24.37 12.12 -11.92
C VAL A 71 -23.09 12.94 -12.04
N ALA A 72 -22.92 13.99 -11.22
CA ALA A 72 -21.75 14.85 -11.28
C ALA A 72 -20.44 14.08 -11.00
N LEU A 73 -20.41 13.28 -9.94
CA LEU A 73 -19.21 12.56 -9.52
C LEU A 73 -18.84 11.44 -10.49
N ASN A 74 -19.82 10.67 -10.97
CA ASN A 74 -19.55 9.52 -11.81
C ASN A 74 -19.24 9.89 -13.27
N ARG A 75 -19.72 11.04 -13.76
CA ARG A 75 -19.32 11.54 -15.10
C ARG A 75 -17.82 11.80 -15.24
N ARG A 76 -17.08 11.95 -14.13
CA ARG A 76 -15.61 12.08 -14.16
C ARG A 76 -14.94 10.83 -14.77
N LEU A 77 -15.53 9.66 -14.56
CA LEU A 77 -14.98 8.37 -15.00
C LEU A 77 -15.85 7.65 -16.04
N ALA A 78 -17.14 7.99 -16.13
CA ALA A 78 -18.08 7.40 -17.08
C ALA A 78 -19.08 8.45 -17.62
N PRO A 79 -18.61 9.50 -18.32
CA PRO A 79 -19.42 10.64 -18.76
C PRO A 79 -20.57 10.27 -19.69
N ASP A 80 -20.40 9.19 -20.44
CA ASP A 80 -21.34 8.70 -21.43
C ASP A 80 -22.29 7.63 -20.83
N VAL A 81 -22.04 7.18 -19.60
CA VAL A 81 -22.93 6.27 -18.87
C VAL A 81 -23.93 7.05 -18.03
N TYR A 82 -23.51 8.07 -17.29
CA TYR A 82 -24.41 8.87 -16.44
C TYR A 82 -25.01 10.03 -17.24
N LEU A 83 -26.23 9.84 -17.75
CA LEU A 83 -26.81 10.68 -18.80
C LEU A 83 -27.52 11.92 -18.27
N ALA A 84 -28.35 11.80 -17.23
CA ALA A 84 -29.13 12.91 -16.67
C ALA A 84 -29.74 12.56 -15.31
N VAL A 85 -30.34 13.57 -14.68
CA VAL A 85 -31.38 13.38 -13.65
C VAL A 85 -32.73 13.64 -14.32
N ALA A 86 -33.68 12.74 -14.12
CA ALA A 86 -35.05 12.82 -14.64
C ALA A 86 -36.05 13.10 -13.52
N ASP A 87 -37.10 13.86 -13.83
CA ASP A 87 -38.27 14.02 -12.96
C ASP A 87 -39.25 12.87 -13.23
N LEU A 88 -39.69 12.22 -12.16
CA LEU A 88 -40.77 11.24 -12.18
C LEU A 88 -42.08 11.97 -11.88
N VAL A 89 -43.06 11.85 -12.77
CA VAL A 89 -44.37 12.51 -12.62
C VAL A 89 -45.51 11.52 -12.43
N ASP A 90 -46.56 11.94 -11.75
CA ASP A 90 -47.85 11.23 -11.71
C ASP A 90 -48.71 11.51 -12.96
N ASP A 91 -49.85 10.84 -13.08
CA ASP A 91 -50.84 10.98 -14.17
C ASP A 91 -51.35 12.43 -14.35
N ARG A 92 -51.14 13.30 -13.36
CA ARG A 92 -51.52 14.72 -13.37
C ARG A 92 -50.34 15.64 -13.70
N GLY A 93 -49.18 15.07 -14.05
CA GLY A 93 -47.95 15.78 -14.38
C GLY A 93 -47.23 16.39 -13.19
N ARG A 94 -47.57 15.99 -11.95
CA ARG A 94 -46.89 16.50 -10.73
C ARG A 94 -45.66 15.65 -10.46
N VAL A 95 -44.53 16.32 -10.17
CA VAL A 95 -43.29 15.63 -9.82
C VAL A 95 -43.44 14.93 -8.47
N VAL A 96 -43.33 13.60 -8.49
CA VAL A 96 -43.41 12.75 -7.31
C VAL A 96 -42.03 12.36 -6.80
N ASP A 97 -41.05 12.15 -7.69
CA ASP A 97 -39.67 11.84 -7.32
C ASP A 97 -38.68 12.12 -8.47
N HIS A 98 -37.42 11.68 -8.31
CA HIS A 98 -36.36 11.83 -9.30
C HIS A 98 -35.62 10.51 -9.54
N ALA A 99 -35.05 10.36 -10.73
CA ALA A 99 -34.25 9.20 -11.11
C ALA A 99 -32.92 9.62 -11.72
N VAL A 100 -31.85 8.88 -11.42
CA VAL A 100 -30.61 8.93 -12.22
C VAL A 100 -30.85 8.10 -13.47
N VAL A 101 -30.64 8.71 -14.64
CA VAL A 101 -30.75 8.05 -15.95
C VAL A 101 -29.36 7.64 -16.40
N MET A 102 -29.17 6.33 -16.59
CA MET A 102 -27.89 5.75 -16.98
C MET A 102 -28.02 4.92 -18.23
N ARG A 103 -26.94 4.78 -19.00
CA ARG A 103 -26.83 3.78 -20.05
C ARG A 103 -26.68 2.40 -19.42
N ARG A 104 -27.44 1.41 -19.91
CA ARG A 104 -27.25 0.01 -19.55
C ARG A 104 -25.93 -0.50 -20.10
N LEU A 105 -25.13 -1.12 -19.24
CA LEU A 105 -23.85 -1.72 -19.63
C LEU A 105 -23.97 -3.25 -19.71
N PRO A 106 -23.26 -3.89 -20.67
CA PRO A 106 -23.32 -5.33 -20.83
C PRO A 106 -22.61 -6.03 -19.68
N GLU A 107 -23.35 -6.79 -18.88
CA GLU A 107 -22.84 -7.55 -17.72
C GLU A 107 -21.64 -8.43 -18.07
N ARG A 108 -21.64 -9.06 -19.25
CA ARG A 108 -20.50 -9.84 -19.77
C ARG A 108 -19.21 -9.04 -19.96
N ARG A 109 -19.19 -7.72 -19.81
CA ARG A 109 -17.99 -6.88 -19.89
C ARG A 109 -17.56 -6.34 -18.52
N ARG A 110 -18.29 -6.65 -17.45
CA ARG A 110 -17.91 -6.35 -16.08
C ARG A 110 -16.60 -7.06 -15.73
N LEU A 111 -15.69 -6.38 -15.02
CA LEU A 111 -14.36 -6.88 -14.72
C LEU A 111 -14.42 -8.17 -13.88
N THR A 112 -15.32 -8.27 -12.90
CA THR A 112 -15.58 -9.51 -12.16
C THR A 112 -15.95 -10.66 -13.08
N SER A 113 -16.90 -10.46 -14.00
CA SER A 113 -17.31 -11.49 -14.96
C SER A 113 -16.19 -11.89 -15.92
N LEU A 114 -15.31 -10.97 -16.32
CA LEU A 114 -14.14 -11.28 -17.15
C LEU A 114 -13.16 -12.19 -16.40
N ILE A 115 -12.85 -11.85 -15.15
CA ILE A 115 -11.94 -12.63 -14.28
C ILE A 115 -12.50 -14.01 -13.98
N GLN A 116 -13.76 -14.11 -13.58
CA GLN A 116 -14.41 -15.39 -13.24
C GLN A 116 -14.46 -16.36 -14.43
N ARG A 117 -14.48 -15.85 -15.67
CA ARG A 117 -14.42 -16.67 -16.89
C ARG A 117 -13.00 -16.90 -17.41
N GLY A 118 -11.97 -16.46 -16.69
CA GLY A 118 -10.57 -16.59 -17.09
C GLY A 118 -10.22 -15.82 -18.36
N GLN A 119 -10.93 -14.73 -18.68
CA GLN A 119 -10.59 -13.90 -19.84
C GLN A 119 -9.34 -13.07 -19.55
N PRO A 120 -8.46 -12.85 -20.55
CA PRO A 120 -7.31 -11.97 -20.38
C PRO A 120 -7.74 -10.52 -20.08
N VAL A 121 -7.39 -10.01 -18.91
CA VAL A 121 -7.74 -8.64 -18.47
C VAL A 121 -6.58 -7.67 -18.45
N GLY A 122 -5.35 -8.10 -18.75
CA GLY A 122 -4.15 -7.25 -18.64
C GLY A 122 -4.23 -5.93 -19.42
N ALA A 123 -4.68 -5.95 -20.68
CA ALA A 123 -4.86 -4.73 -21.46
C ALA A 123 -5.92 -3.79 -20.87
N ALA A 124 -7.02 -4.35 -20.35
CA ALA A 124 -8.06 -3.58 -19.69
C ALA A 124 -7.56 -2.97 -18.38
N LEU A 125 -6.83 -3.73 -17.56
CA LEU A 125 -6.24 -3.25 -16.31
C LEU A 125 -5.19 -2.15 -16.54
N ARG A 126 -4.36 -2.26 -17.58
CA ARG A 126 -3.43 -1.17 -17.95
C ARG A 126 -4.19 0.10 -18.34
N ALA A 127 -5.31 -0.03 -19.06
CA ALA A 127 -6.17 1.10 -19.40
C ALA A 127 -6.87 1.69 -18.17
N ILE A 128 -7.32 0.85 -17.24
CA ILE A 128 -7.91 1.26 -15.96
C ILE A 128 -6.88 2.04 -15.13
N ALA A 129 -5.66 1.51 -14.96
CA ALA A 129 -4.57 2.18 -14.25
C ALA A 129 -4.29 3.57 -14.82
N ARG A 130 -4.21 3.69 -16.15
CA ARG A 130 -4.02 4.98 -16.83
C ARG A 130 -5.17 5.95 -16.58
N ARG A 131 -6.42 5.46 -16.65
CA ARG A 131 -7.61 6.29 -16.42
C ARG A 131 -7.66 6.77 -14.97
N LEU A 132 -7.35 5.91 -14.00
CA LEU A 132 -7.29 6.25 -12.59
C LEU A 132 -6.17 7.25 -12.28
N ALA A 133 -4.97 7.08 -12.86
CA ALA A 133 -3.89 8.04 -12.70
C ALA A 133 -4.29 9.44 -13.21
N ALA A 134 -4.89 9.53 -14.39
CA ALA A 134 -5.39 10.79 -14.94
C ALA A 134 -6.53 11.40 -14.10
N PHE A 135 -7.44 10.55 -13.61
CA PHE A 135 -8.53 10.95 -12.71
C PHE A 135 -7.99 11.53 -11.40
N HIS A 136 -7.09 10.82 -10.72
CA HIS A 136 -6.48 11.28 -9.46
C HIS A 136 -5.69 12.57 -9.62
N ALA A 137 -4.97 12.74 -10.75
CA ALA A 137 -4.25 13.98 -11.05
C ALA A 137 -5.20 15.18 -11.21
N ALA A 138 -6.42 14.96 -11.71
CA ALA A 138 -7.45 15.98 -11.88
C ALA A 138 -8.32 16.20 -10.64
N CYS A 139 -8.30 15.30 -9.65
CA CYS A 139 -9.08 15.44 -8.43
C CYS A 139 -8.63 16.62 -7.57
N ALA A 140 -9.59 17.24 -6.89
CA ALA A 140 -9.33 18.35 -5.98
C ALA A 140 -8.42 17.94 -4.82
N THR A 141 -7.60 18.90 -4.36
CA THR A 141 -6.80 18.82 -3.14
C THR A 141 -6.81 20.19 -2.45
N SER A 142 -6.66 20.20 -1.13
CA SER A 142 -6.58 21.38 -0.28
C SER A 142 -5.90 20.98 1.03
N GLU A 143 -5.58 21.93 1.92
CA GLU A 143 -5.06 21.60 3.25
C GLU A 143 -6.03 20.74 4.06
N GLN A 144 -7.34 21.00 3.94
CA GLN A 144 -8.40 20.22 4.59
C GLN A 144 -8.47 18.80 4.03
N ILE A 145 -8.36 18.63 2.71
CA ILE A 145 -8.30 17.30 2.07
C ILE A 145 -7.03 16.58 2.49
N ALA A 146 -5.88 17.26 2.47
CA ALA A 146 -4.59 16.68 2.83
C ALA A 146 -4.57 16.12 4.27
N ALA A 147 -5.26 16.77 5.20
CA ALA A 147 -5.39 16.30 6.58
C ALA A 147 -5.95 14.87 6.70
N ALA A 148 -6.71 14.40 5.70
CA ALA A 148 -7.22 13.03 5.69
C ALA A 148 -6.13 11.96 5.52
N GLY A 149 -5.00 12.31 4.91
CA GLY A 149 -3.83 11.42 4.79
C GLY A 149 -2.96 11.36 6.04
N SER A 150 -3.33 12.07 7.12
CA SER A 150 -2.51 12.10 8.33
C SER A 150 -2.52 10.74 9.05
N SER A 151 -1.44 10.46 9.78
CA SER A 151 -1.35 9.24 10.61
C SER A 151 -2.46 9.18 11.67
N ALA A 152 -2.89 10.32 12.20
CA ALA A 152 -3.95 10.39 13.19
C ALA A 152 -5.31 10.02 12.58
N THR A 153 -5.60 10.52 11.38
CA THR A 153 -6.83 10.20 10.64
C THR A 153 -6.89 8.72 10.31
N LEU A 154 -5.82 8.16 9.72
CA LEU A 154 -5.76 6.73 9.39
C LEU A 154 -5.90 5.87 10.66
N ALA A 155 -5.25 6.23 11.77
CA ALA A 155 -5.39 5.50 13.03
C ALA A 155 -6.81 5.61 13.63
N GLY A 156 -7.52 6.71 13.38
CA GLY A 156 -8.94 6.84 13.68
C GLY A 156 -9.79 5.85 12.87
N LEU A 157 -9.58 5.83 11.55
CA LEU A 157 -10.34 4.95 10.64
C LEU A 157 -10.14 3.46 10.96
N TRP A 158 -8.92 3.04 11.33
CA TRP A 158 -8.67 1.67 11.76
C TRP A 158 -9.40 1.33 13.07
N ARG A 159 -9.32 2.22 14.09
CA ARG A 159 -10.03 2.03 15.36
C ARG A 159 -11.55 1.97 15.17
N GLU A 160 -12.11 2.89 14.40
CA GLU A 160 -13.53 2.87 14.04
C GLU A 160 -13.93 1.54 13.39
N GLY A 161 -13.10 1.03 12.47
CA GLY A 161 -13.31 -0.28 11.86
C GLY A 161 -13.31 -1.43 12.86
N VAL A 162 -12.34 -1.44 13.78
CA VAL A 162 -12.22 -2.47 14.84
C VAL A 162 -13.42 -2.43 15.79
N ASP A 163 -13.83 -1.23 16.21
CA ASP A 163 -14.99 -1.04 17.09
C ASP A 163 -16.29 -1.51 16.41
N GLN A 164 -16.45 -1.21 15.11
CA GLN A 164 -17.63 -1.60 14.34
C GLN A 164 -17.77 -3.11 14.16
N VAL A 165 -16.65 -3.85 14.08
CA VAL A 165 -16.67 -5.32 13.97
C VAL A 165 -16.67 -6.05 15.31
N ALA A 166 -16.55 -5.33 16.43
CA ALA A 166 -16.46 -5.94 17.77
C ALA A 166 -17.66 -6.83 18.11
N GLN A 167 -18.87 -6.46 17.68
CA GLN A 167 -20.09 -7.25 17.89
C GLN A 167 -20.13 -8.57 17.11
N TYR A 168 -19.29 -8.72 16.08
CA TYR A 168 -19.20 -9.92 15.25
C TYR A 168 -18.01 -10.81 15.63
N ARG A 169 -17.22 -10.37 16.61
CA ARG A 169 -16.13 -11.15 17.20
C ARG A 169 -16.69 -12.42 17.83
N ASP A 170 -16.01 -13.54 17.60
CA ASP A 170 -16.30 -14.87 18.13
C ASP A 170 -17.61 -15.52 17.64
N ASN A 171 -18.38 -14.84 16.77
CA ASN A 171 -19.54 -15.40 16.08
C ASN A 171 -19.31 -15.53 14.56
N ILE A 172 -18.73 -14.50 13.94
CA ILE A 172 -18.39 -14.52 12.50
C ILE A 172 -16.89 -14.47 12.30
N LEU A 173 -16.22 -13.58 13.03
CA LEU A 173 -14.80 -13.31 12.92
C LEU A 173 -14.03 -13.90 14.11
N ASP A 174 -12.84 -14.41 13.85
CA ASP A 174 -11.92 -14.85 14.90
C ASP A 174 -11.36 -13.62 15.64
N GLY A 175 -11.60 -13.54 16.96
CA GLY A 175 -11.11 -12.43 17.78
C GLY A 175 -9.60 -12.28 17.81
N THR A 176 -8.84 -13.36 17.61
CA THR A 176 -7.37 -13.33 17.55
C THR A 176 -6.88 -12.65 16.26
N VAL A 177 -7.55 -12.92 15.13
CA VAL A 177 -7.29 -12.26 13.84
C VAL A 177 -7.54 -10.76 13.95
N ILE A 178 -8.67 -10.36 14.54
CA ILE A 178 -9.00 -8.93 14.73
C ILE A 178 -8.01 -8.23 15.65
N ALA A 179 -7.61 -8.87 16.75
CA ALA A 179 -6.61 -8.32 17.67
C ALA A 179 -5.24 -8.15 16.98
N GLU A 180 -4.86 -9.09 16.09
CA GLU A 180 -3.61 -8.97 15.35
C GLU A 180 -3.67 -7.87 14.27
N ILE A 181 -4.81 -7.71 13.58
CA ILE A 181 -5.06 -6.61 12.63
C ILE A 181 -4.91 -5.25 13.33
N ASP A 182 -5.57 -5.07 14.47
CA ASP A 182 -5.49 -3.84 15.26
C ASP A 182 -4.04 -3.54 15.68
N ARG A 183 -3.36 -4.52 16.27
CA ARG A 183 -1.96 -4.38 16.70
C ARG A 183 -1.02 -4.03 15.54
N LEU A 184 -1.11 -4.73 14.40
CA LEU A 184 -0.21 -4.52 13.27
C LEU A 184 -0.46 -3.20 12.55
N SER A 185 -1.73 -2.81 12.35
CA SER A 185 -2.09 -1.53 11.74
C SER A 185 -1.65 -0.34 12.61
N ALA A 186 -1.92 -0.38 13.91
CA ALA A 186 -1.49 0.65 14.86
C ALA A 186 0.04 0.78 14.91
N ARG A 187 0.75 -0.35 14.98
CA ARG A 187 2.21 -0.39 14.97
C ARG A 187 2.81 0.17 13.68
N TYR A 188 2.22 -0.13 12.53
CA TYR A 188 2.67 0.43 11.26
C TYR A 188 2.55 1.96 11.28
N LEU A 189 1.38 2.49 11.62
CA LEU A 189 1.10 3.92 11.61
C LEU A 189 2.00 4.70 12.59
N ALA A 190 2.25 4.15 13.79
CA ALA A 190 3.06 4.80 14.82
C ALA A 190 4.47 5.19 14.34
N GLY A 191 5.10 4.40 13.48
CA GLY A 191 6.44 4.69 12.95
C GLY A 191 6.49 5.35 11.58
N ARG A 192 5.34 5.58 10.91
CA ARG A 192 5.26 5.99 9.49
C ARG A 192 4.73 7.40 9.26
N ALA A 193 4.66 8.22 10.30
CA ALA A 193 4.26 9.61 10.17
C ALA A 193 5.12 10.41 9.14
N PRO A 194 6.45 10.22 9.03
CA PRO A 194 7.24 10.89 7.99
C PRO A 194 6.83 10.51 6.56
N LEU A 195 6.58 9.22 6.29
CA LEU A 195 6.07 8.74 5.00
C LEU A 195 4.75 9.43 4.64
N LEU A 196 3.78 9.40 5.54
CA LEU A 196 2.45 9.95 5.29
C LEU A 196 2.49 11.47 5.08
N ARG A 197 3.30 12.20 5.87
CA ARG A 197 3.52 13.64 5.66
C ARG A 197 4.14 13.95 4.31
N ALA A 198 5.10 13.15 3.85
CA ALA A 198 5.72 13.34 2.53
C ALA A 198 4.68 13.18 1.41
N ARG A 199 3.76 12.22 1.54
CA ARG A 199 2.67 12.02 0.57
C ARG A 199 1.65 13.16 0.58
N MET A 200 1.30 13.66 1.77
CA MET A 200 0.47 14.85 1.92
C MET A 200 1.11 16.07 1.24
N ALA A 201 2.39 16.31 1.49
CA ALA A 201 3.14 17.43 0.90
C ALA A 201 3.30 17.30 -0.63
N ALA A 202 3.36 16.07 -1.15
CA ALA A 202 3.34 15.79 -2.59
C ALA A 202 1.95 15.94 -3.23
N GLY A 203 0.91 16.31 -2.46
CA GLY A 203 -0.45 16.44 -2.96
C GLY A 203 -1.06 15.11 -3.39
N LEU A 204 -0.67 13.99 -2.78
CA LEU A 204 -1.19 12.65 -3.10
C LEU A 204 -2.48 12.30 -2.35
N VAL A 205 -3.00 13.22 -1.54
CA VAL A 205 -4.30 13.08 -0.87
C VAL A 205 -5.34 13.89 -1.66
N ARG A 206 -6.38 13.21 -2.13
CA ARG A 206 -7.34 13.71 -3.13
C ARG A 206 -8.76 13.31 -2.80
N ASP A 207 -9.74 14.05 -3.33
CA ASP A 207 -11.15 13.65 -3.37
C ASP A 207 -11.37 12.63 -4.50
N GLY A 208 -11.02 11.38 -4.22
CA GLY A 208 -10.98 10.27 -5.17
C GLY A 208 -12.35 9.63 -5.44
N HIS A 209 -12.32 8.32 -5.68
CA HIS A 209 -13.48 7.47 -5.97
C HIS A 209 -14.14 6.93 -4.70
N GLY A 210 -13.34 6.44 -3.76
CA GLY A 210 -13.77 5.95 -2.44
C GLY A 210 -14.13 4.47 -2.40
N ASP A 211 -14.63 3.90 -3.50
CA ASP A 211 -15.10 2.50 -3.57
C ASP A 211 -14.78 1.79 -4.91
N LEU A 212 -13.51 1.71 -5.31
CA LEU A 212 -13.14 1.07 -6.59
C LEU A 212 -13.25 -0.47 -6.52
N GLN A 213 -14.41 -1.00 -6.89
CA GLN A 213 -14.66 -2.45 -6.97
C GLN A 213 -14.68 -2.94 -8.41
N ALA A 214 -14.28 -4.19 -8.63
CA ALA A 214 -14.32 -4.79 -9.96
C ALA A 214 -15.76 -4.97 -10.48
N ASP A 215 -16.76 -5.02 -9.59
CA ASP A 215 -18.16 -5.15 -9.97
C ASP A 215 -18.71 -3.88 -10.65
N ASP A 216 -18.09 -2.73 -10.39
CA ASP A 216 -18.49 -1.43 -10.93
C ASP A 216 -17.62 -0.97 -12.10
N ILE A 217 -16.78 -1.87 -12.63
CA ILE A 217 -15.88 -1.59 -13.75
C ILE A 217 -16.29 -2.42 -14.95
N PHE A 218 -16.57 -1.75 -16.07
CA PHE A 218 -16.92 -2.38 -17.33
C PHE A 218 -15.83 -2.11 -18.37
N CYS A 219 -15.21 -3.17 -18.88
CA CYS A 219 -14.13 -3.07 -19.86
C CYS A 219 -14.72 -3.10 -21.28
N LEU A 220 -15.00 -1.96 -21.90
CA LEU A 220 -15.57 -1.88 -23.24
C LEU A 220 -14.47 -1.82 -24.33
N PRO A 221 -14.77 -2.07 -25.61
CA PRO A 221 -13.78 -2.00 -26.69
C PRO A 221 -13.11 -0.62 -26.83
N ASP A 222 -13.83 0.45 -26.50
CA ASP A 222 -13.37 1.84 -26.55
C ASP A 222 -12.76 2.33 -25.22
N GLY A 223 -12.66 1.45 -24.21
CA GLY A 223 -12.03 1.73 -22.92
C GLY A 223 -12.91 1.39 -21.71
N PRO A 224 -12.34 1.42 -20.49
CA PRO A 224 -13.09 1.10 -19.29
C PRO A 224 -14.08 2.21 -18.93
N ARG A 225 -15.18 1.81 -18.27
CA ARG A 225 -16.08 2.70 -17.52
C ARG A 225 -16.05 2.26 -16.06
N ILE A 226 -15.80 3.20 -15.17
CA ILE A 226 -15.70 2.98 -13.73
C ILE A 226 -16.87 3.75 -13.12
N LEU A 227 -17.74 3.03 -12.42
CA LEU A 227 -18.99 3.52 -11.86
C LEU A 227 -18.95 3.51 -10.33
N ASP A 228 -20.03 3.99 -9.72
CA ASP A 228 -20.32 3.91 -8.29
C ASP A 228 -19.31 4.64 -7.38
N CYS A 229 -18.86 5.81 -7.81
CA CYS A 229 -18.17 6.74 -6.94
C CYS A 229 -19.10 7.21 -5.81
N ILE A 230 -18.65 7.08 -4.56
CA ILE A 230 -19.45 7.40 -3.35
C ILE A 230 -20.00 8.84 -3.43
N GLU A 231 -21.32 9.01 -3.45
CA GLU A 231 -21.92 10.33 -3.58
C GLU A 231 -22.29 10.99 -2.24
N PHE A 232 -22.45 10.18 -1.19
CA PHE A 232 -23.15 10.60 0.02
C PHE A 232 -22.27 11.06 1.18
N ASP A 233 -21.01 10.62 1.25
CA ASP A 233 -20.06 11.09 2.26
C ASP A 233 -18.67 11.31 1.63
N GLN A 234 -18.26 12.58 1.58
CA GLN A 234 -16.95 12.96 1.07
C GLN A 234 -15.79 12.37 1.89
N ARG A 235 -15.99 12.11 3.19
CA ARG A 235 -14.95 11.52 4.06
C ARG A 235 -14.51 10.13 3.58
N LEU A 236 -15.38 9.41 2.89
CA LEU A 236 -15.10 8.07 2.37
C LEU A 236 -14.33 8.09 1.04
N ARG A 237 -14.36 9.23 0.33
CA ARG A 237 -13.63 9.47 -0.93
C ARG A 237 -12.29 10.13 -0.74
N VAL A 238 -12.22 11.01 0.25
CA VAL A 238 -11.02 11.79 0.51
C VAL A 238 -9.98 10.92 1.17
N GLY A 239 -8.84 10.74 0.50
CA GLY A 239 -7.76 9.88 0.99
C GLY A 239 -6.56 9.89 0.06
N ASP A 240 -5.55 9.10 0.42
CA ASP A 240 -4.39 8.89 -0.44
C ASP A 240 -4.79 8.17 -1.73
N VAL A 241 -4.29 8.63 -2.87
CA VAL A 241 -4.58 8.05 -4.19
C VAL A 241 -4.14 6.59 -4.32
N LEU A 242 -3.08 6.20 -3.60
CA LEU A 242 -2.66 4.79 -3.51
C LEU A 242 -3.71 3.99 -2.73
N GLY A 243 -4.29 4.59 -1.69
CA GLY A 243 -5.39 4.00 -0.93
C GLY A 243 -6.66 3.81 -1.74
N ASP A 244 -6.91 4.64 -2.75
CA ASP A 244 -8.04 4.50 -3.65
C ASP A 244 -7.82 3.33 -4.64
N VAL A 245 -6.70 3.32 -5.39
CA VAL A 245 -6.40 2.22 -6.33
C VAL A 245 -6.17 0.88 -5.62
N ALA A 246 -5.67 0.89 -4.39
CA ALA A 246 -5.52 -0.32 -3.57
C ALA A 246 -6.86 -1.00 -3.28
N PHE A 247 -7.99 -0.30 -3.39
CA PHE A 247 -9.30 -0.92 -3.30
C PHE A 247 -9.53 -1.90 -4.45
N LEU A 248 -9.24 -1.48 -5.68
CA LEU A 248 -9.35 -2.38 -6.83
C LEU A 248 -8.33 -3.51 -6.75
N ALA A 249 -7.09 -3.23 -6.34
CA ALA A 249 -6.08 -4.27 -6.14
C ALA A 249 -6.55 -5.32 -5.13
N MET A 250 -7.08 -4.90 -3.98
CA MET A 250 -7.67 -5.77 -2.98
C MET A 250 -8.82 -6.61 -3.56
N ASP A 251 -9.69 -5.98 -4.35
CA ASP A 251 -10.86 -6.67 -4.93
C ASP A 251 -10.45 -7.70 -5.99
N LEU A 252 -9.41 -7.43 -6.78
CA LEU A 252 -8.80 -8.40 -7.69
C LEU A 252 -8.23 -9.60 -6.93
N GLU A 253 -7.55 -9.38 -5.81
CA GLU A 253 -7.04 -10.47 -4.96
C GLU A 253 -8.17 -11.32 -4.36
N ARG A 254 -9.25 -10.69 -3.90
CA ARG A 254 -10.46 -11.37 -3.44
C ARG A 254 -11.05 -12.30 -4.52
N LEU A 255 -10.90 -11.94 -5.80
CA LEU A 255 -11.35 -12.73 -6.95
C LEU A 255 -10.33 -13.80 -7.40
N GLY A 256 -9.19 -13.94 -6.70
CA GLY A 256 -8.13 -14.88 -7.03
C GLY A 256 -7.12 -14.37 -8.07
N ALA A 257 -7.18 -13.09 -8.46
CA ALA A 257 -6.36 -12.47 -9.50
C ALA A 257 -5.20 -11.66 -8.91
N ARG A 258 -4.35 -12.31 -8.10
CA ARG A 258 -3.23 -11.65 -7.39
C ARG A 258 -2.19 -11.05 -8.33
N ALA A 259 -1.81 -11.79 -9.38
CA ALA A 259 -0.81 -11.31 -10.33
C ALA A 259 -1.30 -10.05 -11.08
N GLU A 260 -2.59 -10.02 -11.40
CA GLU A 260 -3.27 -8.89 -12.01
C GLU A 260 -3.34 -7.68 -11.06
N ALA A 261 -3.54 -7.90 -9.77
CA ALA A 261 -3.50 -6.85 -8.75
C ALA A 261 -2.11 -6.19 -8.67
N ASP A 262 -1.04 -7.01 -8.64
CA ASP A 262 0.33 -6.51 -8.62
C ASP A 262 0.67 -5.74 -9.92
N GLN A 263 0.21 -6.23 -11.09
CA GLN A 263 0.36 -5.53 -12.37
C GLN A 263 -0.39 -4.19 -12.40
N LEU A 264 -1.63 -4.14 -11.89
CA LEU A 264 -2.42 -2.92 -11.79
C LEU A 264 -1.68 -1.85 -10.99
N LEU A 265 -1.16 -2.21 -9.80
CA LEU A 265 -0.41 -1.28 -8.95
C LEU A 265 0.88 -0.80 -9.64
N GLY A 266 1.61 -1.69 -10.30
CA GLY A 266 2.81 -1.33 -11.06
C GLY A 266 2.52 -0.35 -12.21
N TRP A 267 1.47 -0.58 -12.99
CA TRP A 267 1.06 0.35 -14.05
C TRP A 267 0.51 1.66 -13.51
N TYR A 268 -0.22 1.62 -12.40
CA TYR A 268 -0.69 2.83 -11.76
C TYR A 268 0.49 3.69 -11.31
N GLN A 269 1.49 3.09 -10.66
CA GLN A 269 2.72 3.75 -10.24
C GLN A 269 3.45 4.39 -11.45
N GLU A 270 3.59 3.65 -12.56
CA GLU A 270 4.16 4.13 -13.83
C GLU A 270 3.42 5.37 -14.36
N PHE A 271 2.08 5.32 -14.46
CA PHE A 271 1.29 6.40 -15.05
C PHE A 271 1.06 7.59 -14.12
N ALA A 272 0.99 7.36 -12.80
CA ALA A 272 0.83 8.41 -11.81
C ALA A 272 2.15 9.16 -11.53
N GLY A 273 3.29 8.58 -11.89
CA GLY A 273 4.60 9.18 -11.66
C GLY A 273 4.93 9.33 -10.17
N GLU A 274 4.37 8.48 -9.32
CA GLU A 274 4.60 8.48 -7.88
C GLU A 274 5.40 7.26 -7.44
N THR A 275 5.98 7.33 -6.24
CA THR A 275 6.77 6.23 -5.68
C THR A 275 6.36 5.99 -4.23
N HIS A 276 6.26 4.73 -3.85
CA HIS A 276 5.92 4.31 -2.50
C HIS A 276 6.68 3.04 -2.10
N PRO A 277 6.92 2.82 -0.80
CA PRO A 277 7.45 1.55 -0.34
C PRO A 277 6.37 0.45 -0.51
N PRO A 278 6.75 -0.81 -0.78
CA PRO A 278 5.80 -1.93 -0.83
C PRO A 278 4.94 -2.05 0.44
N SER A 279 5.51 -1.69 1.59
CA SER A 279 4.84 -1.73 2.88
C SER A 279 3.57 -0.86 2.93
N LEU A 280 3.56 0.27 2.21
CA LEU A 280 2.43 1.19 2.18
C LEU A 280 1.30 0.66 1.30
N ALA A 281 1.63 0.07 0.16
CA ALA A 281 0.65 -0.60 -0.69
C ALA A 281 -0.04 -1.73 0.10
N HIS A 282 0.74 -2.53 0.85
CA HIS A 282 0.21 -3.55 1.73
C HIS A 282 -0.72 -2.98 2.82
N LEU A 283 -0.35 -1.88 3.49
CA LEU A 283 -1.24 -1.22 4.47
C LEU A 283 -2.58 -0.84 3.83
N TYR A 284 -2.56 -0.23 2.64
CA TYR A 284 -3.78 0.24 2.01
C TYR A 284 -4.66 -0.90 1.49
N VAL A 285 -4.07 -1.94 0.89
CA VAL A 285 -4.84 -3.14 0.53
C VAL A 285 -5.47 -3.78 1.77
N ALA A 286 -4.71 -3.88 2.87
CA ALA A 286 -5.25 -4.39 4.12
C ALA A 286 -6.41 -3.54 4.66
N TYR A 287 -6.27 -2.22 4.62
CA TYR A 287 -7.32 -1.30 5.04
C TYR A 287 -8.60 -1.51 4.23
N ARG A 288 -8.50 -1.62 2.89
CA ARG A 288 -9.66 -1.84 2.03
C ARG A 288 -10.27 -3.22 2.24
N ALA A 289 -9.46 -4.25 2.45
CA ALA A 289 -9.93 -5.59 2.79
C ALA A 289 -10.73 -5.55 4.10
N PHE A 290 -10.23 -4.84 5.12
CA PHE A 290 -10.91 -4.72 6.41
C PHE A 290 -12.19 -3.88 6.35
N VAL A 291 -12.22 -2.82 5.54
CA VAL A 291 -13.47 -2.08 5.23
C VAL A 291 -14.51 -3.03 4.62
N ARG A 292 -14.11 -3.90 3.69
CA ARG A 292 -15.02 -4.90 3.11
C ARG A 292 -15.41 -6.01 4.08
N THR A 293 -14.52 -6.45 4.97
CA THR A 293 -14.87 -7.34 6.09
C THR A 293 -16.05 -6.77 6.85
N LYS A 294 -15.97 -5.51 7.27
CA LYS A 294 -17.05 -4.83 8.01
C LYS A 294 -18.37 -4.84 7.26
N VAL A 295 -18.37 -4.37 6.01
CA VAL A 295 -19.60 -4.31 5.19
C VAL A 295 -20.21 -5.71 5.03
N THR A 296 -19.36 -6.72 4.87
CA THR A 296 -19.79 -8.10 4.72
C THR A 296 -20.33 -8.69 6.03
N CYS A 297 -19.77 -8.34 7.20
CA CYS A 297 -20.35 -8.72 8.49
C CYS A 297 -21.75 -8.15 8.72
N VAL A 298 -22.01 -6.92 8.29
CA VAL A 298 -23.36 -6.33 8.36
C VAL A 298 -24.35 -7.13 7.53
N ARG A 299 -23.98 -7.52 6.30
CA ARG A 299 -24.80 -8.39 5.44
C ARG A 299 -25.07 -9.75 6.07
N ALA A 300 -24.06 -10.36 6.69
CA ALA A 300 -24.23 -11.62 7.40
C ALA A 300 -25.22 -11.49 8.57
N GLY A 301 -25.14 -10.39 9.34
CA GLY A 301 -26.12 -10.08 10.38
C GLY A 301 -27.55 -9.85 9.88
N GLN A 302 -27.71 -9.51 8.59
CA GLN A 302 -28.99 -9.36 7.90
C GLN A 302 -29.50 -10.67 7.26
N GLY A 303 -28.79 -11.79 7.45
CA GLY A 303 -29.22 -13.12 7.00
C GLY A 303 -28.69 -13.57 5.65
N ASP A 304 -27.68 -12.89 5.10
CA ASP A 304 -26.99 -13.35 3.88
C ASP A 304 -26.10 -14.59 4.19
N PRO A 305 -26.43 -15.78 3.64
CA PRO A 305 -25.78 -17.03 4.01
C PRO A 305 -24.31 -17.10 3.58
N ASP A 306 -23.91 -16.42 2.50
CA ASP A 306 -22.55 -16.48 1.95
C ASP A 306 -21.62 -15.40 2.54
N ALA A 307 -22.20 -14.41 3.23
CA ALA A 307 -21.46 -13.25 3.72
C ALA A 307 -20.50 -13.60 4.86
N ALA A 308 -20.85 -14.52 5.76
CA ALA A 308 -19.99 -14.85 6.91
C ALA A 308 -18.63 -15.42 6.47
N ASP A 309 -18.63 -16.33 5.50
CA ASP A 309 -17.41 -16.92 4.94
C ASP A 309 -16.57 -15.89 4.17
N LEU A 310 -17.22 -15.01 3.40
CA LEU A 310 -16.53 -13.94 2.69
C LEU A 310 -15.88 -12.94 3.66
N ALA A 311 -16.57 -12.60 4.76
CA ALA A 311 -16.03 -11.70 5.78
C ALA A 311 -14.75 -12.25 6.43
N ARG A 312 -14.72 -13.56 6.73
CA ARG A 312 -13.52 -14.26 7.22
C ARG A 312 -12.36 -14.18 6.24
N ARG A 313 -12.59 -14.56 4.96
CA ARG A 313 -11.54 -14.49 3.92
C ARG A 313 -10.99 -13.09 3.72
N LEU A 314 -11.83 -12.06 3.80
CA LEU A 314 -11.39 -10.66 3.73
C LEU A 314 -10.58 -10.22 4.95
N ALA A 315 -10.92 -10.70 6.15
CA ALA A 315 -10.13 -10.44 7.35
C ALA A 315 -8.75 -11.11 7.26
N ASP A 316 -8.70 -12.34 6.74
CA ASP A 316 -7.44 -13.06 6.49
C ASP A 316 -6.58 -12.34 5.44
N LEU A 317 -7.19 -11.84 4.35
CA LEU A 317 -6.50 -11.03 3.35
C LEU A 317 -5.91 -9.75 3.98
N ALA A 318 -6.68 -9.07 4.83
CA ALA A 318 -6.20 -7.90 5.55
C ALA A 318 -5.00 -8.24 6.45
N LEU A 319 -5.09 -9.33 7.20
CA LEU A 319 -4.03 -9.78 8.09
C LEU A 319 -2.76 -10.19 7.33
N ASP A 320 -2.88 -10.93 6.22
CA ASP A 320 -1.75 -11.32 5.38
C ASP A 320 -1.01 -10.08 4.85
N HIS A 321 -1.75 -9.09 4.33
CA HIS A 321 -1.15 -7.83 3.90
C HIS A 321 -0.49 -7.07 5.04
N LEU A 322 -1.09 -7.00 6.23
CA LEU A 322 -0.44 -6.37 7.38
C LEU A 322 0.86 -7.08 7.79
N ARG A 323 0.91 -8.41 7.71
CA ARG A 323 2.12 -9.21 7.99
C ARG A 323 3.21 -9.01 6.95
N ARG A 324 2.84 -8.87 5.66
CA ARG A 324 3.77 -8.55 4.56
C ARG A 324 4.28 -7.11 4.66
N GLY A 325 3.39 -6.17 4.99
CA GLY A 325 3.68 -4.75 5.17
C GLY A 325 4.48 -4.37 6.41
N ARG A 326 4.88 -5.34 7.25
CA ARG A 326 5.77 -5.09 8.39
C ARG A 326 7.11 -4.52 7.94
N VAL A 327 7.56 -3.47 8.61
CA VAL A 327 8.87 -2.87 8.39
C VAL A 327 9.90 -3.63 9.22
N ARG A 328 11.05 -3.98 8.61
CA ARG A 328 12.08 -4.84 9.20
C ARG A 328 13.46 -4.17 9.16
N LEU A 329 14.24 -4.35 10.23
CA LEU A 329 15.66 -4.01 10.31
C LEU A 329 16.46 -5.30 10.49
N ALA A 330 17.18 -5.73 9.46
CA ALA A 330 18.05 -6.90 9.52
C ALA A 330 19.51 -6.52 9.72
N LEU A 331 20.14 -7.05 10.76
CA LEU A 331 21.58 -6.96 10.99
C LEU A 331 22.24 -8.19 10.39
N VAL A 332 23.09 -8.01 9.38
CA VAL A 332 23.93 -9.07 8.82
C VAL A 332 25.35 -8.84 9.27
N GLY A 333 25.79 -9.64 10.24
CA GLY A 333 27.09 -9.51 10.86
C GLY A 333 27.96 -10.75 10.83
N GLY A 334 29.17 -10.61 11.35
CA GLY A 334 30.20 -11.63 11.30
C GLY A 334 31.59 -11.02 11.12
N LEU A 335 32.61 -11.81 11.45
CA LEU A 335 34.00 -11.38 11.29
C LEU A 335 34.34 -11.17 9.80
N PRO A 336 35.32 -10.32 9.47
CA PRO A 336 35.83 -10.23 8.11
C PRO A 336 36.16 -11.62 7.54
N GLY A 337 35.87 -11.88 6.26
CA GLY A 337 36.10 -13.22 5.70
C GLY A 337 34.92 -14.20 5.81
N THR A 338 33.95 -13.96 6.70
CA THR A 338 32.82 -14.90 6.92
C THR A 338 31.70 -14.81 5.88
N GLY A 339 31.81 -13.98 4.85
CA GLY A 339 30.84 -13.93 3.74
C GLY A 339 29.60 -13.05 3.98
N LYS A 340 29.56 -12.26 5.07
CA LYS A 340 28.46 -11.34 5.40
C LYS A 340 28.03 -10.43 4.24
N SER A 341 28.97 -9.78 3.55
CA SER A 341 28.68 -8.83 2.48
C SER A 341 28.14 -9.52 1.23
N THR A 342 28.57 -10.76 0.98
CA THR A 342 28.02 -11.60 -0.10
C THR A 342 26.59 -12.02 0.21
N LEU A 343 26.31 -12.42 1.46
CA LEU A 343 24.96 -12.75 1.91
C LEU A 343 24.04 -11.53 1.85
N ALA A 344 24.49 -10.41 2.42
CA ALA A 344 23.78 -9.13 2.42
C ALA A 344 23.42 -8.65 1.01
N GLY A 345 24.39 -8.70 0.08
CA GLY A 345 24.15 -8.39 -1.33
C GLY A 345 23.13 -9.32 -1.96
N ARG A 346 23.28 -10.65 -1.78
CA ARG A 346 22.35 -11.62 -2.35
C ARG A 346 20.93 -11.45 -1.82
N LEU A 347 20.77 -11.16 -0.53
CA LEU A 347 19.46 -10.90 0.07
C LEU A 347 18.82 -9.64 -0.50
N ALA A 348 19.60 -8.55 -0.63
CA ALA A 348 19.11 -7.31 -1.22
C ALA A 348 18.74 -7.45 -2.71
N ASP A 349 19.46 -8.29 -3.47
CA ASP A 349 19.15 -8.56 -4.88
C ASP A 349 17.87 -9.40 -5.07
N THR A 350 17.53 -10.24 -4.09
CA THR A 350 16.37 -11.16 -4.17
C THR A 350 15.11 -10.63 -3.49
N GLU A 351 15.25 -9.69 -2.57
CA GLU A 351 14.13 -9.15 -1.80
C GLU A 351 13.78 -7.76 -2.32
N ASP A 352 12.62 -7.66 -2.97
CA ASP A 352 12.14 -6.40 -3.53
C ASP A 352 11.96 -5.33 -2.45
N GLY A 353 12.53 -4.14 -2.70
CA GLY A 353 12.35 -2.97 -1.85
C GLY A 353 13.19 -2.94 -0.57
N TRP A 354 14.22 -3.79 -0.42
CA TRP A 354 15.14 -3.71 0.72
C TRP A 354 16.30 -2.73 0.46
N VAL A 355 16.52 -1.82 1.41
CA VAL A 355 17.64 -0.88 1.39
C VAL A 355 18.86 -1.51 2.04
N LEU A 356 19.92 -1.74 1.26
CA LEU A 356 21.20 -2.25 1.76
C LEU A 356 22.14 -1.11 2.15
N LEU A 357 22.54 -1.06 3.42
CA LEU A 357 23.57 -0.15 3.92
C LEU A 357 24.77 -0.94 4.44
N ARG A 358 25.97 -0.60 3.96
CA ARG A 358 27.22 -1.29 4.31
C ARG A 358 28.15 -0.36 5.09
N SER A 359 28.66 -0.82 6.22
CA SER A 359 29.57 -0.01 7.04
C SER A 359 30.87 0.34 6.32
N ASP A 360 31.40 -0.55 5.47
CA ASP A 360 32.59 -0.30 4.65
C ASP A 360 32.35 0.84 3.64
N THR A 361 31.16 0.90 3.03
CA THR A 361 30.78 1.99 2.12
C THR A 361 30.64 3.31 2.87
N VAL A 362 29.89 3.31 3.99
CA VAL A 362 29.69 4.51 4.83
C VAL A 362 31.02 5.04 5.37
N ARG A 363 31.93 4.14 5.78
CA ARG A 363 33.28 4.48 6.26
C ARG A 363 34.08 5.28 5.24
N LYS A 364 33.97 4.93 3.96
CA LYS A 364 34.69 5.61 2.89
C LYS A 364 34.05 6.95 2.52
N GLU A 365 32.73 6.98 2.47
CA GLU A 365 32.00 8.23 2.20
C GLU A 365 32.31 9.29 3.27
N LEU A 366 32.30 8.92 4.55
CA LEU A 366 32.66 9.84 5.65
C LEU A 366 34.12 10.32 5.57
N ALA A 367 35.00 9.54 4.95
CA ALA A 367 36.39 9.90 4.73
C ALA A 367 36.64 10.62 3.39
N GLY A 368 35.61 10.85 2.57
CA GLY A 368 35.74 11.45 1.23
C GLY A 368 36.48 10.56 0.24
N LEU A 369 36.46 9.23 0.43
CA LEU A 369 37.16 8.27 -0.40
C LEU A 369 36.22 7.57 -1.40
N PRO A 370 36.72 7.16 -2.58
CA PRO A 370 35.94 6.36 -3.53
C PRO A 370 35.49 5.03 -2.89
N THR A 371 34.22 4.66 -3.09
CA THR A 371 33.61 3.46 -2.50
C THR A 371 33.84 2.19 -3.32
N ASP A 372 34.35 2.33 -4.55
CA ASP A 372 34.56 1.26 -5.54
C ASP A 372 35.92 0.56 -5.44
N ARG A 373 36.85 1.10 -4.65
CA ARG A 373 38.24 0.62 -4.57
C ARG A 373 38.78 0.64 -3.14
N PRO A 374 39.75 -0.22 -2.77
CA PRO A 374 40.37 -0.21 -1.45
C PRO A 374 41.01 1.15 -1.12
N ALA A 375 40.95 1.53 0.16
CA ALA A 375 41.64 2.70 0.68
C ALA A 375 43.17 2.48 0.72
N SER A 376 43.93 3.57 0.78
CA SER A 376 45.39 3.51 0.83
C SER A 376 45.88 2.79 2.10
N PRO A 377 46.79 1.80 1.99
CA PRO A 377 47.38 1.13 3.16
C PRO A 377 48.02 2.08 4.17
N LYS A 378 48.48 3.27 3.72
CA LYS A 378 49.05 4.31 4.58
C LYS A 378 48.08 4.80 5.66
N LEU A 379 46.78 4.74 5.41
CA LEU A 379 45.75 5.14 6.38
C LEU A 379 45.69 4.21 7.60
N TYR A 380 46.31 3.03 7.53
CA TYR A 380 46.33 2.02 8.60
C TYR A 380 47.72 1.84 9.21
N GLU A 381 48.67 2.74 8.91
CA GLU A 381 49.99 2.75 9.54
C GLU A 381 49.85 2.84 11.07
N GLY A 382 50.51 1.94 11.79
CA GLY A 382 50.43 1.85 13.25
C GLY A 382 49.38 0.90 13.81
N GLY A 383 48.65 0.14 12.98
CA GLY A 383 47.87 -1.04 13.41
C GLY A 383 46.39 -1.06 12.98
N PRO A 384 45.66 -2.15 13.29
CA PRO A 384 44.31 -2.42 12.75
C PRO A 384 43.20 -1.48 13.25
N PHE A 385 43.45 -0.67 14.29
CA PHE A 385 42.50 0.30 14.87
C PHE A 385 42.98 1.75 14.71
N ARG A 386 43.58 2.05 13.54
CA ARG A 386 44.02 3.39 13.13
C ARG A 386 43.29 3.85 11.89
N GLY A 387 43.38 5.15 11.61
CA GLY A 387 42.68 5.80 10.51
C GLY A 387 41.18 5.49 10.51
N LEU A 388 40.71 4.86 9.43
CA LEU A 388 39.29 4.57 9.21
C LEU A 388 38.70 3.54 10.18
N TYR A 389 39.53 2.81 10.94
CA TYR A 389 39.10 1.84 11.98
C TYR A 389 39.48 2.30 13.40
N SER A 390 39.84 3.57 13.58
CA SER A 390 39.97 4.12 14.94
C SER A 390 38.63 4.02 15.69
N PRO A 391 38.64 3.95 17.04
CA PRO A 391 37.39 3.90 17.82
C PRO A 391 36.42 5.03 17.46
N ALA A 392 36.91 6.27 17.40
CA ALA A 392 36.09 7.43 17.03
C ALA A 392 35.54 7.35 15.59
N ALA A 393 36.36 6.89 14.62
CA ALA A 393 35.88 6.70 13.25
C ALA A 393 34.83 5.57 13.15
N THR A 394 35.01 4.50 13.94
CA THR A 394 34.06 3.38 13.99
C THR A 394 32.73 3.84 14.58
N GLU A 395 32.76 4.55 15.71
CA GLU A 395 31.57 5.15 16.33
C GLU A 395 30.81 6.05 15.34
N ALA A 396 31.52 6.95 14.64
CA ALA A 396 30.91 7.82 13.64
C ALA A 396 30.25 7.04 12.49
N VAL A 397 30.88 5.95 12.03
CA VAL A 397 30.32 5.08 10.97
C VAL A 397 29.04 4.38 11.43
N TYR A 398 29.04 3.79 12.63
CA TYR A 398 27.85 3.11 13.14
C TYR A 398 26.72 4.10 13.44
N ALA A 399 27.03 5.28 13.97
CA ALA A 399 26.05 6.35 14.16
C ALA A 399 25.42 6.78 12.83
N GLU A 400 26.22 6.99 11.78
CA GLU A 400 25.72 7.36 10.45
C GLU A 400 24.92 6.23 9.79
N LEU A 401 25.38 4.98 9.94
CA LEU A 401 24.68 3.80 9.45
C LEU A 401 23.27 3.70 10.05
N LEU A 402 23.16 3.86 11.38
CA LEU A 402 21.88 3.84 12.09
C LEU A 402 21.01 5.06 11.75
N ARG A 403 21.60 6.24 11.55
CA ARG A 403 20.87 7.44 11.12
C ARG A 403 20.21 7.24 9.76
N ARG A 404 20.94 6.71 8.78
CA ARG A 404 20.41 6.39 7.43
C ARG A 404 19.34 5.31 7.49
N ALA A 405 19.58 4.27 8.29
CA ALA A 405 18.60 3.21 8.53
C ALA A 405 17.29 3.77 9.10
N GLY A 406 17.36 4.64 10.11
CA GLY A 406 16.19 5.28 10.69
C GLY A 406 15.37 6.08 9.69
N HIS A 407 16.04 6.79 8.77
CA HIS A 407 15.36 7.53 7.71
C HIS A 407 14.64 6.62 6.70
N ALA A 408 15.20 5.45 6.36
CA ALA A 408 14.57 4.47 5.49
C ALA A 408 13.39 3.76 6.19
N LEU A 409 13.57 3.29 7.43
CA LEU A 409 12.51 2.62 8.22
C LEU A 409 11.30 3.55 8.45
N ALA A 410 11.54 4.84 8.70
CA ALA A 410 10.49 5.85 8.86
C ALA A 410 9.73 6.13 7.57
N ARG A 411 10.34 5.85 6.41
CA ARG A 411 9.73 5.92 5.08
C ARG A 411 9.08 4.60 4.66
N GLY A 412 9.08 3.57 5.51
CA GLY A 412 8.43 2.28 5.26
C GLY A 412 9.32 1.22 4.61
N ASP A 413 10.58 1.53 4.33
CA ASP A 413 11.49 0.58 3.69
C ASP A 413 12.00 -0.45 4.69
N ASN A 414 12.15 -1.71 4.23
CA ASN A 414 12.95 -2.70 4.96
C ASN A 414 14.43 -2.38 4.79
N VAL A 415 15.22 -2.54 5.85
CA VAL A 415 16.65 -2.17 5.84
C VAL A 415 17.52 -3.37 6.21
N LEU A 416 18.56 -3.60 5.41
CA LEU A 416 19.62 -4.54 5.72
C LEU A 416 20.91 -3.80 6.03
N LEU A 417 21.47 -4.04 7.22
CA LEU A 417 22.74 -3.46 7.67
C LEU A 417 23.86 -4.50 7.66
N ASP A 418 24.81 -4.33 6.75
CA ASP A 418 26.03 -5.13 6.66
C ASP A 418 27.17 -4.44 7.43
N ALA A 419 27.50 -4.98 8.61
CA ALA A 419 28.62 -4.54 9.42
C ALA A 419 29.22 -5.73 10.19
N SER A 420 30.29 -5.55 10.97
CA SER A 420 30.82 -6.67 11.76
C SER A 420 29.91 -7.02 12.94
N TRP A 421 29.23 -6.02 13.52
CA TRP A 421 28.35 -6.14 14.69
C TRP A 421 29.04 -6.81 15.88
N SER A 422 30.35 -6.57 16.03
CA SER A 422 31.20 -7.18 17.06
C SER A 422 30.96 -6.62 18.45
N ASP A 423 30.58 -5.35 18.57
CA ASP A 423 30.33 -4.65 19.84
C ASP A 423 28.85 -4.78 20.27
N ALA A 424 28.61 -5.15 21.53
CA ALA A 424 27.27 -5.26 22.10
C ALA A 424 26.53 -3.90 22.17
N ALA A 425 27.24 -2.79 22.36
CA ALA A 425 26.66 -1.46 22.42
C ALA A 425 26.06 -1.04 21.07
N ASP A 426 26.75 -1.36 19.95
CA ASP A 426 26.27 -1.11 18.60
C ASP A 426 24.99 -1.91 18.31
N ARG A 427 24.96 -3.19 18.71
CA ARG A 427 23.76 -4.04 18.57
C ARG A 427 22.60 -3.51 19.40
N ALA A 428 22.86 -3.06 20.63
CA ALA A 428 21.85 -2.44 21.48
C ALA A 428 21.33 -1.11 20.88
N ALA A 429 22.19 -0.33 20.22
CA ALA A 429 21.78 0.88 19.51
C ALA A 429 20.87 0.56 18.31
N ALA A 430 21.19 -0.49 17.54
CA ALA A 430 20.33 -0.98 16.46
C ALA A 430 18.96 -1.47 16.99
N ALA A 431 18.93 -2.17 18.13
CA ALA A 431 17.69 -2.61 18.75
C ALA A 431 16.82 -1.43 19.21
N ARG A 432 17.43 -0.39 19.81
CA ARG A 432 16.71 0.86 20.16
C ARG A 432 16.13 1.55 18.93
N LEU A 433 16.88 1.59 17.83
CA LEU A 433 16.41 2.13 16.57
C LEU A 433 15.21 1.35 16.03
N ALA A 434 15.28 0.03 15.99
CA ALA A 434 14.17 -0.82 15.55
C ALA A 434 12.91 -0.56 16.39
N ALA A 435 13.05 -0.49 17.71
CA ALA A 435 11.93 -0.20 18.61
C ALA A 435 11.32 1.20 18.36
N ALA A 436 12.16 2.23 18.27
CA ALA A 436 11.73 3.61 18.00
C ALA A 436 11.06 3.75 16.63
N ALA A 437 11.52 3.00 15.63
CA ALA A 437 10.91 2.92 14.32
C ALA A 437 9.75 1.90 14.26
N HIS A 438 9.36 1.25 15.35
CA HIS A 438 8.35 0.18 15.35
C HIS A 438 8.62 -0.93 14.31
N ALA A 439 9.88 -1.23 14.01
CA ALA A 439 10.33 -2.22 13.03
C ALA A 439 10.70 -3.56 13.70
N ASP A 440 10.54 -4.67 12.99
CA ASP A 440 10.97 -5.99 13.48
C ASP A 440 12.50 -6.09 13.35
N LEU A 441 13.19 -6.37 14.47
CA LEU A 441 14.63 -6.60 14.46
C LEU A 441 14.93 -8.06 14.10
N ILE A 442 15.79 -8.27 13.12
CA ILE A 442 16.28 -9.59 12.72
C ILE A 442 17.80 -9.59 12.81
N GLU A 443 18.38 -10.58 13.47
CA GLU A 443 19.82 -10.64 13.71
C GLU A 443 20.41 -11.91 13.07
N LEU A 444 21.34 -11.72 12.13
CA LEU A 444 21.98 -12.79 11.36
C LEU A 444 23.49 -12.73 11.55
N ARG A 445 24.08 -13.83 12.04
CA ARG A 445 25.52 -13.95 12.26
C ARG A 445 26.13 -14.96 11.30
N CYS A 446 26.90 -14.46 10.34
CA CYS A 446 27.65 -15.26 9.38
C CYS A 446 28.89 -15.88 10.04
N VAL A 447 29.01 -17.20 9.98
CA VAL A 447 30.13 -17.96 10.50
C VAL A 447 30.74 -18.87 9.44
N THR A 448 32.05 -19.04 9.50
CA THR A 448 32.81 -20.00 8.69
C THR A 448 34.07 -20.41 9.45
N ALA A 449 34.76 -21.46 9.00
CA ALA A 449 36.01 -21.90 9.61
C ALA A 449 37.09 -20.80 9.48
N PRO A 450 37.94 -20.56 10.50
CA PRO A 450 38.97 -19.53 10.46
C PRO A 450 39.89 -19.62 9.23
N GLU A 451 40.23 -20.83 8.81
CA GLU A 451 41.09 -21.12 7.66
C GLU A 451 40.41 -20.67 6.35
N VAL A 452 39.10 -20.90 6.24
CA VAL A 452 38.29 -20.45 5.11
C VAL A 452 38.17 -18.93 5.08
N ALA A 453 37.98 -18.30 6.25
CA ALA A 453 37.94 -16.83 6.34
C ALA A 453 39.28 -16.21 5.91
N ALA A 454 40.40 -16.76 6.37
CA ALA A 454 41.74 -16.33 6.00
C ALA A 454 42.01 -16.47 4.50
N ALA A 455 41.69 -17.64 3.91
CA ALA A 455 41.82 -17.87 2.47
C ALA A 455 40.96 -16.89 1.64
N ARG A 456 39.74 -16.59 2.09
CA ARG A 456 38.85 -15.62 1.43
C ARG A 456 39.37 -14.19 1.50
N ILE A 457 40.03 -13.79 2.58
CA ILE A 457 40.66 -12.48 2.72
C ILE A 457 41.87 -12.38 1.78
N ALA A 458 42.74 -13.40 1.78
CA ALA A 458 43.93 -13.45 0.94
C ALA A 458 43.58 -13.38 -0.56
N ARG A 459 42.58 -14.17 -1.00
CA ARG A 459 42.12 -14.16 -2.40
C ARG A 459 41.58 -12.79 -2.84
N ARG A 460 40.87 -12.08 -1.96
CA ARG A 460 40.33 -10.74 -2.25
C ARG A 460 41.41 -9.69 -2.37
N ALA A 461 42.40 -9.73 -1.47
CA ALA A 461 43.55 -8.84 -1.53
C ALA A 461 44.33 -9.02 -2.85
N ALA A 462 44.49 -10.26 -3.31
CA ALA A 462 45.16 -10.57 -4.57
C ALA A 462 44.36 -10.11 -5.81
N ALA A 463 43.03 -10.24 -5.78
CA ALA A 463 42.17 -9.89 -6.90
C ALA A 463 41.97 -8.37 -7.08
N ARG A 464 42.10 -7.56 -6.01
CA ARG A 464 41.76 -6.12 -5.99
C ARG A 464 40.35 -5.79 -6.51
N THR A 465 39.46 -6.78 -6.52
CA THR A 465 38.09 -6.69 -7.06
C THR A 465 37.03 -6.33 -6.03
N ASP A 466 37.40 -6.21 -4.75
CA ASP A 466 36.49 -5.90 -3.64
C ASP A 466 36.94 -4.59 -2.97
N ALA A 467 35.99 -3.72 -2.66
CA ALA A 467 36.23 -2.45 -1.98
C ALA A 467 36.54 -2.64 -0.48
N SER A 468 36.34 -3.81 0.14
CA SER A 468 36.59 -3.97 1.57
C SER A 468 38.08 -3.80 1.96
N ASP A 469 38.36 -3.02 3.01
CA ASP A 469 39.72 -2.77 3.52
C ASP A 469 40.17 -3.80 4.59
N ALA A 470 39.42 -4.88 4.76
CA ALA A 470 39.66 -5.83 5.84
C ALA A 470 40.86 -6.77 5.57
N THR A 471 41.77 -6.85 6.54
CA THR A 471 42.97 -7.70 6.49
C THR A 471 42.87 -8.86 7.48
N ALA A 472 43.76 -9.86 7.37
CA ALA A 472 43.86 -10.95 8.33
C ALA A 472 44.16 -10.44 9.76
N ALA A 473 44.93 -9.36 9.89
CA ALA A 473 45.19 -8.70 11.16
C ALA A 473 43.92 -8.08 11.76
N ILE A 474 43.06 -7.44 10.94
CA ILE A 474 41.75 -6.92 11.38
C ILE A 474 40.83 -8.07 11.78
N HIS A 475 40.82 -9.18 11.03
CA HIS A 475 40.05 -10.38 11.41
C HIS A 475 40.44 -10.88 12.80
N GLY A 476 41.73 -11.14 13.04
CA GLY A 476 42.21 -11.63 14.33
C GLY A 476 41.96 -10.66 15.48
N ALA A 477 42.14 -9.36 15.24
CA ALA A 477 41.92 -8.33 16.23
C ALA A 477 40.43 -8.14 16.60
N LEU A 478 39.51 -8.35 15.65
CA LEU A 478 38.07 -8.35 15.92
C LEU A 478 37.63 -9.66 16.59
N ALA A 479 38.20 -10.80 16.22
CA ALA A 479 37.86 -12.10 16.81
C ALA A 479 38.12 -12.14 18.32
N THR A 480 39.18 -11.47 18.80
CA THR A 480 39.52 -11.41 20.24
C THR A 480 38.67 -10.40 21.02
N ARG A 481 38.06 -9.44 20.35
CA ARG A 481 37.27 -8.35 20.96
C ARG A 481 35.77 -8.48 20.75
N ALA A 482 35.31 -9.46 19.98
CA ALA A 482 33.90 -9.61 19.65
C ALA A 482 33.11 -10.09 20.86
N ASP A 483 32.10 -9.32 21.24
CA ASP A 483 31.15 -9.70 22.28
C ASP A 483 30.27 -10.88 21.82
N PRO A 484 29.81 -11.73 22.75
CA PRO A 484 28.84 -12.78 22.44
C PRO A 484 27.56 -12.22 21.82
N TRP A 485 27.05 -12.91 20.79
CA TRP A 485 25.80 -12.54 20.10
C TRP A 485 24.81 -13.71 20.09
N PRO A 486 24.21 -14.04 21.25
CA PRO A 486 23.35 -15.21 21.39
C PRO A 486 21.98 -15.06 20.72
N SER A 487 21.51 -13.83 20.51
CA SER A 487 20.22 -13.55 19.86
C SER A 487 20.24 -13.76 18.35
N ALA A 488 21.42 -13.76 17.72
CA ALA A 488 21.54 -13.92 16.28
C ALA A 488 21.33 -15.36 15.81
N ALA A 489 20.56 -15.50 14.74
CA ALA A 489 20.52 -16.74 13.98
C ALA A 489 21.87 -16.95 13.27
N VAL A 490 22.48 -18.11 13.51
CA VAL A 490 23.76 -18.48 12.89
C VAL A 490 23.53 -18.91 11.46
N VAL A 491 24.26 -18.28 10.53
CA VAL A 491 24.27 -18.63 9.10
C VAL A 491 25.64 -19.17 8.74
N HIS A 492 25.71 -20.47 8.42
CA HIS A 492 26.95 -21.12 7.98
C HIS A 492 27.22 -20.80 6.53
N THR A 493 28.30 -20.06 6.25
CA THR A 493 28.64 -19.59 4.89
C THR A 493 29.71 -20.44 4.22
N ALA A 494 30.03 -21.62 4.78
CA ALA A 494 30.82 -22.63 4.11
C ALA A 494 30.02 -23.35 3.00
N ALA A 495 28.69 -23.40 3.15
CA ALA A 495 27.76 -23.89 2.13
C ALA A 495 27.67 -22.94 0.92
N PRO A 496 27.14 -23.42 -0.23
CA PRO A 496 26.82 -22.55 -1.36
C PRO A 496 25.98 -21.33 -0.95
N ILE A 497 26.25 -20.18 -1.57
CA ILE A 497 25.58 -18.91 -1.22
C ILE A 497 24.05 -18.98 -1.38
N THR A 498 23.57 -19.80 -2.31
CA THR A 498 22.14 -20.05 -2.54
C THR A 498 21.46 -20.68 -1.32
N GLU A 499 22.11 -21.65 -0.68
CA GLU A 499 21.60 -22.31 0.53
C GLU A 499 21.65 -21.38 1.74
N ALA A 500 22.76 -20.66 1.91
CA ALA A 500 22.92 -19.69 2.99
C ALA A 500 21.88 -18.55 2.88
N ALA A 501 21.65 -18.04 1.66
CA ALA A 501 20.63 -17.02 1.40
C ALA A 501 19.21 -17.55 1.66
N ALA A 502 18.90 -18.79 1.24
CA ALA A 502 17.60 -19.40 1.52
C ALA A 502 17.36 -19.58 3.03
N ALA A 503 18.38 -19.97 3.78
CA ALA A 503 18.30 -20.10 5.24
C ALA A 503 18.08 -18.74 5.93
N ALA A 504 18.80 -17.70 5.50
CA ALA A 504 18.62 -16.34 5.99
C ALA A 504 17.23 -15.78 5.63
N ARG A 505 16.75 -16.02 4.41
CA ARG A 505 15.44 -15.56 3.92
C ARG A 505 14.29 -16.08 4.78
N ARG A 506 14.34 -17.33 5.23
CA ARG A 506 13.35 -17.90 6.17
C ARG A 506 13.28 -17.20 7.53
N ARG A 507 14.26 -16.36 7.86
CA ARG A 507 14.25 -15.53 9.08
C ARG A 507 13.77 -14.10 8.81
N LEU A 508 13.70 -13.68 7.54
CA LEU A 508 13.19 -12.37 7.16
C LEU A 508 11.65 -12.35 7.10
N HIS A 509 11.04 -13.49 6.75
CA HIS A 509 9.59 -13.69 6.64
C HIS A 509 9.07 -14.42 7.88
#